data_AF-A0A4Y1RBQ5-F1
#
_entry.id   AF-A0A4Y1RBQ5-F1
#
_cell.length_a   1.000
_cell.length_b   1.000
_cell.length_c   1.000
_cell.angle_alpha   90.00
_cell.angle_beta   90.00
_cell.angle_gamma   90.00
#
_symmetry.space_group_name_H-M   'P 1'
#
loop_
_entity.id
_entity.type
_entity.pdbx_description
1 polymer ?
#
loop_
_entity_poly.entity_id
_entity_poly.type
_entity_poly.pdbx_seq_one_letter_code
_entity_poly.pdbx_strand_id
1 'polypeptide(L)' 'MDHLSCASWCRFAFYEADFGWGKPAWVSIPSIPLKDAVILIDKRDGKGIEALLTVSEEIMEHFESNPELLKYASVNPRVM' A
#
# COMPACT_ATOMS: atom_id res chain seq x y z
N MET A 1 17.80 10.23 11.91
CA MET A 1 17.80 9.50 10.62
C MET A 1 16.52 8.71 10.62
N ASP A 2 15.53 9.19 9.87
CA ASP A 2 14.25 8.52 9.76
C ASP A 2 14.46 7.25 8.94
N HIS A 3 14.23 6.10 9.56
CA HIS A 3 14.39 4.82 8.89
C HIS A 3 13.01 4.36 8.42
N LEU A 4 12.76 4.50 7.13
CA LEU A 4 11.62 3.88 6.47
C LEU A 4 12.00 2.48 6.01
N SER A 5 11.25 1.46 6.45
CA SER A 5 11.39 0.08 5.99
C SER A 5 10.41 -0.18 4.86
N CYS A 6 10.88 -0.68 3.71
CA CYS A 6 10.03 -0.98 2.57
C CYS A 6 10.09 -2.47 2.22
N ALA A 7 8.94 -3.11 2.03
CA ALA A 7 8.85 -4.46 1.52
C ALA A 7 7.91 -4.53 0.31
N SER A 8 8.32 -5.29 -0.70
CA SER A 8 7.49 -5.57 -1.88
C SER A 8 6.76 -6.89 -1.69
N TRP A 9 5.44 -6.81 -1.72
CA TRP A 9 4.52 -7.94 -1.77
C TRP A 9 3.87 -8.06 -3.16
N CYS A 10 4.43 -7.36 -4.15
CA CYS A 10 4.02 -7.48 -5.53
C CYS A 10 4.26 -8.91 -6.03
N ARG A 11 3.39 -9.37 -6.93
CA ARG A 11 3.36 -10.71 -7.55
C ARG A 11 3.05 -11.86 -6.60
N PHE A 12 2.71 -11.57 -5.34
CA PHE A 12 2.09 -12.57 -4.48
C PHE A 12 0.65 -12.76 -4.96
N ALA A 13 0.20 -14.01 -4.99
CA ALA A 13 -1.08 -14.40 -5.56
C ALA A 13 -2.29 -14.08 -4.65
N PHE A 14 -2.27 -12.95 -3.91
CA PHE A 14 -3.32 -12.62 -2.95
C PHE A 14 -4.70 -12.47 -3.61
N TYR A 15 -4.77 -11.78 -4.75
CA TYR A 15 -6.01 -11.62 -5.50
C TYR A 15 -6.47 -12.90 -6.23
N GLU A 16 -5.67 -13.96 -6.22
CA GLU A 16 -6.04 -15.26 -6.79
C GLU A 16 -6.62 -16.22 -5.74
N ALA A 17 -6.57 -15.87 -4.45
CA ALA A 17 -7.10 -16.70 -3.38
C ALA A 17 -8.63 -16.87 -3.52
N ASP A 18 -9.11 -18.09 -3.76
CA ASP A 18 -10.54 -18.39 -3.83
C ASP A 18 -10.85 -19.56 -2.91
N PHE A 19 -11.73 -19.34 -1.94
CA PHE A 19 -12.14 -20.33 -0.94
C PHE A 19 -13.54 -20.90 -1.21
N GLY A 20 -14.13 -20.62 -2.39
CA GLY A 20 -15.44 -21.11 -2.80
C GLY A 20 -16.52 -20.03 -2.92
N TRP A 21 -16.19 -18.76 -2.63
CA TRP A 21 -17.09 -17.60 -2.73
C TRP A 21 -16.53 -16.49 -3.63
N GLY A 22 -15.49 -16.78 -4.41
CA GLY A 22 -14.85 -15.84 -5.30
C GLY A 22 -13.60 -15.17 -4.72
N LYS A 23 -12.88 -14.49 -5.61
CA LYS A 23 -11.62 -13.79 -5.34
C LYS A 23 -11.81 -12.49 -4.54
N PRO A 24 -10.79 -12.02 -3.80
CA PRO A 24 -10.86 -10.78 -3.04
C PRO A 24 -11.24 -9.58 -3.92
N ALA A 25 -12.10 -8.72 -3.38
CA ALA A 25 -12.33 -7.38 -3.92
C ALA A 25 -11.18 -6.44 -3.57
N TRP A 26 -10.57 -6.63 -2.39
CA TRP A 26 -9.46 -5.81 -1.89
C TRP A 26 -8.61 -6.62 -0.91
N VAL A 27 -7.30 -6.32 -0.87
CA VAL A 27 -6.34 -6.89 0.07
C VAL A 27 -5.71 -5.74 0.84
N SER A 28 -5.72 -5.85 2.17
CA SER A 28 -5.19 -4.82 3.07
C SER A 28 -4.48 -5.45 4.26
N ILE A 29 -3.72 -4.63 4.99
CA ILE A 29 -3.00 -5.03 6.20
C ILE A 29 -3.61 -4.28 7.38
N PRO A 30 -4.37 -4.96 8.25
CA PRO A 30 -5.20 -4.30 9.28
C PRO A 30 -4.39 -3.65 10.40
N SER A 31 -3.22 -4.19 10.75
CA SER A 31 -2.22 -3.49 11.55
C SER A 31 -0.82 -4.02 11.25
N ILE A 32 0.12 -3.10 11.04
CA ILE A 32 1.53 -3.44 10.93
C ILE A 32 2.15 -3.14 12.30
N PRO A 33 2.64 -4.13 13.05
CA PRO A 33 3.40 -3.88 14.29
C PRO A 33 4.82 -3.35 14.00
N LEU A 34 5.06 -2.83 12.79
CA LEU A 34 6.28 -2.13 12.40
C LEU A 34 5.97 -0.64 12.31
N LYS A 35 6.73 0.13 13.09
CA LYS A 35 6.81 1.58 12.93
C LYS A 35 7.59 1.88 11.65
N ASP A 36 7.19 2.94 10.96
CA ASP A 36 7.90 3.50 9.80
C ASP A 36 8.07 2.47 8.67
N ALA A 37 6.96 1.85 8.25
CA ALA A 37 6.92 0.80 7.24
C ALA A 37 6.07 1.16 6.02
N VAL A 38 6.51 0.70 4.84
CA VAL A 38 5.79 0.76 3.57
C VAL A 38 5.71 -0.64 2.98
N ILE A 39 4.51 -1.08 2.64
CA ILE A 39 4.29 -2.33 1.91
C ILE A 39 3.71 -2.01 0.53
N LEU A 40 4.36 -2.50 -0.51
CA LEU A 40 3.88 -2.37 -1.89
C LEU A 40 3.09 -3.62 -2.28
N ILE A 41 1.83 -3.44 -2.69
CA ILE A 41 0.94 -4.51 -3.15
C ILE A 41 0.44 -4.22 -4.56
N ASP A 42 0.25 -5.26 -5.38
CA ASP A 42 -0.36 -5.07 -6.70
C ASP A 42 -1.81 -4.60 -6.56
N LYS A 43 -2.30 -3.80 -7.51
CA LYS A 43 -3.74 -3.57 -7.63
C LYS A 43 -4.45 -4.83 -8.14
N ARG A 44 -5.72 -4.97 -7.76
CA ARG A 44 -6.57 -6.09 -8.19
C ARG A 44 -6.59 -6.32 -9.70
N ASP A 45 -6.59 -5.24 -10.48
CA ASP A 45 -6.63 -5.29 -11.95
C ASP A 45 -5.27 -5.61 -12.59
N GLY A 46 -4.22 -5.78 -11.78
CA GLY A 46 -2.83 -5.96 -12.22
C GLY A 46 -2.22 -4.71 -12.85
N LYS A 47 -2.90 -3.55 -12.80
CA LYS A 47 -2.46 -2.30 -13.42
C LYS A 47 -2.01 -1.31 -12.34
N GLY A 48 -0.77 -1.51 -11.90
CA GLY A 48 -0.12 -0.64 -10.92
C GLY A 48 -0.11 -1.24 -9.52
N ILE A 49 0.24 -0.40 -8.56
CA ILE A 49 0.52 -0.80 -7.17
C ILE A 49 -0.20 0.14 -6.19
N GLU A 50 -0.54 -0.38 -5.03
CA GLU A 50 -0.90 0.39 -3.84
C GLU A 50 0.27 0.35 -2.86
N ALA A 51 0.53 1.49 -2.22
CA ALA A 51 1.49 1.59 -1.12
C ALA A 51 0.68 1.72 0.19
N LEU A 52 0.80 0.73 1.06
CA LEU A 52 0.21 0.75 2.40
C LEU A 52 1.27 1.26 3.37
N LEU A 53 1.00 2.40 4.01
CA LEU A 53 1.94 3.08 4.89
C LEU A 53 1.51 2.91 6.36
N THR A 54 2.49 2.64 7.23
CA THR A 54 2.36 2.77 8.69
C THR A 54 3.56 3.58 9.16
N VAL A 55 3.40 4.90 9.19
CA VAL A 55 4.45 5.88 9.48
C VAL A 55 3.96 6.90 10.52
N SER A 56 4.85 7.67 11.13
CA SER A 56 4.45 8.81 11.97
C SER A 56 3.69 9.88 11.16
N GLU A 57 2.89 10.70 11.85
CA GLU A 57 2.20 11.84 11.23
C GLU A 57 3.18 12.78 10.53
N GLU A 58 4.31 13.08 11.16
CA GLU A 58 5.37 13.91 10.56
C GLU A 58 5.87 13.35 9.22
N ILE A 59 6.12 12.04 9.13
CA ILE A 59 6.53 11.41 7.88
C ILE A 59 5.37 11.44 6.87
N MET A 60 4.14 11.17 7.31
CA MET A 60 2.97 11.20 6.44
C MET A 60 2.77 12.58 5.80
N GLU A 61 2.93 13.67 6.56
CA GLU A 61 2.84 15.04 6.04
C GLU A 61 3.82 15.28 4.88
N HIS A 62 5.02 14.71 4.93
CA HIS A 62 5.98 14.78 3.83
C HIS A 62 5.48 13.99 2.60
N PHE A 63 4.89 12.82 2.77
CA PHE A 63 4.28 12.06 1.66
C PHE A 63 3.10 12.83 1.05
N GLU A 64 2.26 13.43 1.88
CA GLU A 64 1.04 14.13 1.45
C GLU A 64 1.32 15.48 0.77
N SER A 65 2.47 16.10 1.04
CA SER A 65 2.85 17.40 0.47
C SER A 65 3.92 17.35 -0.61
N ASN A 66 4.54 16.18 -0.88
CA ASN A 66 5.63 16.07 -1.84
C ASN A 66 5.13 16.13 -3.31
N PRO A 67 5.45 17.20 -4.06
CA PRO A 67 4.92 17.38 -5.41
C PRO A 67 5.43 16.35 -6.43
N GLU A 68 6.66 15.85 -6.26
CA GLU A 68 7.23 14.84 -7.16
C GLU A 68 6.55 13.48 -6.97
N LEU A 69 6.18 13.16 -5.73
CA LEU A 69 5.41 11.94 -5.45
C LEU A 69 3.96 12.07 -5.94
N LEU A 70 3.30 13.18 -5.64
CA LEU A 70 1.89 13.42 -6.00
C LEU A 70 1.66 13.47 -7.51
N LYS A 71 2.71 13.67 -8.31
CA LYS A 71 2.65 13.53 -9.76
C LYS A 71 2.31 12.10 -10.21
N TYR A 72 2.62 11.09 -9.39
CA TYR A 72 2.47 9.67 -9.74
C TYR A 72 1.59 8.88 -8.77
N ALA A 73 1.33 9.41 -7.57
CA ALA A 73 0.56 8.74 -6.53
C ALA A 73 -0.67 9.56 -6.14
N SER A 74 -1.74 8.86 -5.76
CA SER A 74 -2.90 9.46 -5.10
C SER A 74 -2.90 9.01 -3.64
N VAL A 75 -2.97 9.97 -2.73
CA VAL A 75 -3.06 9.70 -1.28
C VAL A 75 -4.46 9.22 -0.95
N ASN A 76 -4.58 8.12 -0.20
CA ASN A 76 -5.83 7.54 0.27
C ASN A 76 -6.91 7.46 -0.84
N PRO A 77 -6.63 6.78 -1.96
CA PRO A 77 -7.60 6.64 -3.04
C PRO A 77 -8.81 5.84 -2.55
N ARG A 78 -9.97 6.10 -3.14
CA ARG A 78 -11.15 5.25 -2.88
C ARG A 78 -10.84 3.84 -3.40
N VAL A 79 -10.93 2.86 -2.51
CA VAL A 79 -10.85 1.46 -2.88
C VAL A 79 -12.10 1.12 -3.71
N MET A 80 -11.90 0.61 -4.92
CA MET A 80 -12.95 0.14 -5.83
C MET A 80 -12.59 -1.23 -6.40
#